data_AF-A0A8E2W750-F1
#
_entry.id   AF-A0A8E2W750-F1
#
_cell.length_a   1.000
_cell.length_b   1.000
_cell.length_c   1.000
_cell.angle_alpha   90.00
_cell.angle_beta   90.00
_cell.angle_gamma   90.00
#
_symmetry.space_group_name_H-M   'P 1'
#
loop_
_entity.id
_entity.type
_entity.pdbx_description
1 polymer ?
#
loop_
_entity_poly.entity_id
_entity_poly.type
_entity_poly.pdbx_seq_one_letter_code
_entity_poly.pdbx_strand_id
1 'polypeptide(L)' 'MKDDGRISSKGGIRASCLDSHVFDLRPKGIIKMLDLLRPIYRKTGTYGHFGREEPELTWEKTDKADDLLREAGPAAA' A
#
# COMPACT_ATOMS: atom_id res chain seq x y z
N MET A 1 -14.18 21.75 26.12
CA MET A 1 -12.90 21.46 26.81
C MET A 1 -13.16 20.22 27.65
N LYS A 2 -12.65 19.02 27.40
CA LYS A 2 -11.71 18.41 26.43
C LYS A 2 -12.34 17.03 26.12
N ASP A 3 -12.15 16.40 24.97
CA ASP A 3 -10.98 15.59 24.67
C ASP A 3 -10.83 15.42 23.16
N ASP A 4 -9.80 16.05 22.60
CA ASP A 4 -9.39 16.01 21.20
C ASP A 4 -8.53 14.78 20.91
N GLY A 5 -9.06 13.59 21.18
CA GLY A 5 -8.62 12.31 20.59
C GLY A 5 -7.10 12.09 20.47
N ARG A 6 -6.32 12.64 21.41
CA ARG A 6 -4.87 12.63 21.33
C ARG A 6 -4.43 11.23 21.73
N ILE A 7 -4.16 10.39 20.73
CA ILE A 7 -3.52 9.09 20.92
C ILE A 7 -2.30 9.29 21.82
N SER A 8 -2.39 8.71 23.01
CA SER A 8 -1.34 8.78 24.01
C SER A 8 -0.10 8.12 23.43
N SER A 9 0.99 8.89 23.43
CA SER A 9 2.33 8.51 23.02
C SER A 9 2.84 7.33 23.86
N LYS A 10 2.45 6.09 23.55
CA LYS A 10 3.18 4.84 23.82
C LYS A 10 2.67 3.73 22.90
N GLY A 11 3.41 3.46 21.83
CA GLY A 11 3.08 2.44 20.83
C GLY A 11 2.92 3.05 19.43
N GLY A 12 3.95 3.77 18.97
CA GLY A 12 3.97 4.27 17.60
C GLY A 12 3.83 3.09 16.65
N ILE A 13 2.85 3.18 15.75
CA ILE A 13 2.74 2.34 14.57
C ILE A 13 4.15 2.33 13.95
N ARG A 14 4.82 1.18 13.93
CA ARG A 14 6.16 1.06 13.35
C ARG A 14 6.05 1.10 11.84
N ALA A 15 5.65 2.25 11.29
CA ALA A 15 5.64 2.53 9.85
C ALA A 15 7.06 2.49 9.23
N SER A 16 8.11 2.35 10.06
CA SER A 16 9.50 2.33 9.63
C SER A 16 9.94 1.01 9.00
N CYS A 17 9.19 -0.10 9.18
CA CYS A 17 9.42 -1.29 8.37
C CYS A 17 8.29 -1.38 7.33
N LEU A 18 8.58 -0.89 6.12
CA LEU A 18 7.90 -1.42 4.94
C LEU A 18 8.19 -2.93 4.97
N ASP A 19 7.21 -3.74 5.39
CA ASP A 19 7.45 -5.15 5.65
C ASP A 19 7.91 -5.83 4.36
N SER A 20 9.21 -6.13 4.29
CA SER A 20 9.84 -6.82 3.15
C SER A 20 9.23 -8.20 2.87
N HIS A 21 8.42 -8.70 3.80
CA HIS A 21 7.63 -9.93 3.66
C HIS A 21 6.35 -9.72 2.83
N VAL A 22 5.76 -8.51 2.85
CA VAL A 22 4.53 -8.20 2.10
C VAL A 22 4.86 -7.59 0.74
N PHE A 23 5.89 -6.73 0.67
CA PHE A 23 6.31 -6.07 -0.57
C PHE A 23 7.76 -6.40 -0.95
N ASP A 24 7.93 -7.00 -2.13
CA ASP A 24 9.24 -7.16 -2.76
C ASP A 24 9.61 -5.91 -3.56
N LEU A 25 10.39 -5.02 -2.95
CA LEU A 25 10.79 -3.73 -3.52
C LEU A 25 11.91 -3.81 -4.56
N ARG A 26 12.41 -5.01 -4.89
CA ARG A 26 13.37 -5.16 -5.98
C ARG A 26 12.65 -4.91 -7.32
N PRO A 27 13.32 -4.36 -8.35
CA PRO A 27 12.67 -4.07 -9.63
C PRO A 27 11.92 -5.27 -10.23
N LYS A 28 12.52 -6.46 -10.18
CA LYS A 28 11.89 -7.71 -10.64
C LYS A 28 10.68 -8.11 -9.78
N GLY A 29 10.74 -7.85 -8.48
CA GLY A 29 9.63 -8.08 -7.54
C GLY A 29 8.44 -7.19 -7.87
N ILE A 30 8.67 -5.89 -8.00
CA ILE A 30 7.65 -4.89 -8.38
C ILE A 30 6.98 -5.27 -9.70
N ILE A 31 7.79 -5.58 -10.74
CA ILE A 31 7.27 -5.99 -12.06
C ILE A 31 6.33 -7.19 -11.94
N LYS A 32 6.70 -8.18 -11.11
CA LYS A 32 5.91 -9.38 -10.91
C LYS A 32 4.65 -9.12 -10.08
N MET A 33 4.77 -8.39 -8.97
CA MET A 33 3.64 -8.10 -8.07
C MET A 33 2.56 -7.28 -8.76
N LEU A 34 2.95 -6.31 -9.57
CA LEU A 34 2.05 -5.42 -10.28
C LEU A 34 1.73 -5.90 -11.70
N ASP A 35 2.27 -7.04 -12.15
CA ASP A 35 2.04 -7.56 -13.50
C ASP A 35 2.26 -6.50 -14.60
N LEU A 36 3.47 -5.90 -14.62
CA LEU A 36 3.76 -4.69 -15.41
C LEU A 36 4.17 -4.97 -16.87
N LEU A 37 4.47 -6.22 -17.24
CA LEU A 37 4.91 -6.57 -18.60
C LEU A 37 3.71 -6.72 -19.56
N ARG A 38 2.87 -5.69 -19.60
CA ARG A 38 1.65 -5.61 -20.41
C ARG A 38 1.55 -4.25 -21.09
N PRO A 39 0.85 -4.13 -22.24
CA PRO A 39 0.70 -2.87 -22.96
C PRO A 39 -0.38 -1.95 -22.32
N ILE A 40 -0.22 -1.58 -21.05
CA ILE A 40 -1.20 -0.80 -20.27
C ILE A 40 -0.90 0.70 -20.18
N TYR A 41 0.33 1.11 -20.51
CA TYR A 41 0.85 2.46 -20.23
C TYR A 41 0.23 3.60 -21.04
N ARG A 42 -0.44 3.29 -22.15
CA ARG A 42 -1.09 4.33 -22.98
C ARG A 42 -2.19 5.06 -22.20
N LYS A 43 -2.90 4.36 -21.32
CA LYS A 43 -4.05 4.91 -20.58
C LYS A 43 -3.63 5.96 -19.55
N THR A 44 -2.45 5.78 -18.96
CA THR A 44 -1.88 6.69 -17.97
C THR A 44 -1.15 7.89 -18.58
N GLY A 45 -1.06 7.99 -19.91
CA GLY A 45 -0.38 9.09 -20.59
C GLY A 45 -1.09 10.44 -20.50
N THR A 46 -2.35 10.45 -20.07
CA THR A 46 -3.14 11.66 -19.79
C THR A 46 -3.88 11.50 -18.47
N TYR A 47 -4.23 12.63 -17.85
CA TYR A 47 -5.02 12.68 -16.60
C TYR A 47 -4.38 11.98 -15.39
N GLY A 48 -3.06 11.76 -15.43
CA GLY A 48 -2.28 11.23 -14.31
C GLY A 48 -2.23 9.71 -14.23
N HIS A 49 -1.31 9.23 -13.39
CA HIS A 49 -1.00 7.81 -13.20
C HIS A 49 -1.74 7.16 -12.01
N PHE A 50 -2.23 7.96 -11.05
CA PHE A 50 -2.75 7.49 -9.77
C PHE A 50 -4.21 7.91 -9.54
N GLY A 51 -4.90 7.22 -8.61
CA GLY A 51 -6.28 7.54 -8.22
C GLY A 51 -7.30 7.20 -9.30
N ARG A 52 -7.02 6.17 -10.10
CA ARG A 52 -7.85 5.74 -11.23
C ARG A 52 -8.39 4.35 -10.98
N GLU A 53 -9.64 4.11 -11.30
CA GLU A 53 -10.33 2.83 -11.04
C GLU A 53 -10.17 1.80 -12.17
N GLU A 54 -9.20 2.00 -13.06
CA GLU A 54 -8.97 1.09 -14.18
C GLU A 54 -8.43 -0.28 -13.67
N PRO A 55 -9.09 -1.42 -13.99
CA PRO A 55 -8.68 -2.72 -13.46
C PRO A 55 -7.25 -3.17 -13.82
N GLU A 56 -6.72 -2.59 -14.90
CA GLU A 56 -5.39 -2.85 -15.43
C GLU A 56 -4.27 -2.17 -14.63
N LEU A 57 -4.61 -1.08 -13.89
CA LEU A 57 -3.69 -0.33 -13.05
C LEU A 57 -3.61 -1.00 -11.68
N THR A 58 -2.88 -2.10 -11.66
CA THR A 58 -2.72 -3.00 -10.50
C THR A 58 -2.16 -2.32 -9.26
N TRP A 59 -1.45 -1.20 -9.39
CA TRP A 59 -0.92 -0.44 -8.24
C TRP A 59 -1.98 0.32 -7.44
N GLU A 60 -3.19 0.49 -7.99
CA GLU A 60 -4.31 1.07 -7.26
C GLU A 60 -5.08 0.01 -6.44
N LYS A 61 -4.74 -1.27 -6.58
CA LYS A 61 -5.38 -2.35 -5.82
C LYS A 61 -4.93 -2.31 -4.35
N THR A 62 -5.89 -2.48 -3.45
CA THR A 62 -5.68 -2.54 -1.99
C THR A 62 -5.72 -3.97 -1.44
N ASP A 63 -5.39 -4.96 -2.28
CA ASP A 63 -5.44 -6.39 -1.97
C ASP A 63 -4.41 -6.84 -0.91
N LYS A 64 -3.48 -5.95 -0.53
CA LYS A 64 -2.48 -6.17 0.53
C LYS A 64 -2.87 -5.60 1.90
N ALA A 65 -4.05 -5.02 2.03
CA ALA A 65 -4.50 -4.44 3.31
C ALA A 65 -4.58 -5.50 4.43
N ASP A 66 -5.16 -6.67 4.15
CA ASP A 66 -5.29 -7.75 5.13
C ASP A 66 -3.94 -8.38 5.49
N ASP A 67 -3.04 -8.52 4.50
CA ASP A 67 -1.66 -8.98 4.72
C ASP A 67 -0.94 -8.03 5.68
N LEU A 68 -1.06 -6.72 5.46
CA LEU A 68 -0.47 -5.71 6.34
C LEU A 68 -1.09 -5.71 7.74
N LEU A 69 -2.41 -5.88 7.86
CA LEU A 69 -3.07 -5.96 9.16
C LEU A 69 -2.60 -7.18 9.96
N ARG A 70 -2.42 -8.31 9.28
CA ARG A 70 -1.90 -9.55 9.88
C ARG A 70 -0.47 -9.38 10.39
N GLU A 71 0.39 -8.73 9.62
CA GLU A 71 1.79 -8.48 10.02
C GLU A 71 1.92 -7.40 11.11
N ALA A 72 1.10 -6.35 11.05
CA ALA A 72 1.11 -5.27 12.04
C ALA A 72 0.66 -5.71 13.43
N GLY A 73 -0.10 -6.82 13.52
CA GLY A 73 -0.73 -7.29 14.75
C GLY A 73 -1.95 -6.46 15.15
N PRO A 74 -2.69 -6.88 16.20
CA PRO A 74 -3.89 -6.16 16.64
C PRO A 74 -3.52 -4.74 17.09
N ALA A 75 -4.31 -3.76 16.64
CA ALA A 75 -4.26 -2.42 17.19
C ALA A 75 -4.52 -2.53 18.70
N ALA A 76 -3.50 -2.20 19.50
CA ALA A 76 -3.61 -2.25 20.96
C ALA A 76 -4.83 -1.42 21.40
N ALA A 77 -5.75 -2.08 22.13
CA ALA A 77 -6.95 -1.49 22.70
C ALA A 77 -6.62 -0.54 23.87
#